data_AF-A0A3L7W4U0-F1
#
_entry.id   AF-A0A3L7W4U0-F1
#
_cell.length_a   1.000
_cell.length_b   1.000
_cell.length_c   1.000
_cell.angle_alpha   90.00
_cell.angle_beta   90.00
_cell.angle_gamma   90.00
#
_symmetry.space_group_name_H-M   'P 1'
#
loop_
_entity.id
_entity.type
_entity.pdbx_description
1 polymer ?
#
loop_
_entity_poly.entity_id
_entity_poly.type
_entity_poly.pdbx_seq_one_letter_code
_entity_poly.pdbx_strand_id
1 'polypeptide(L)'
;MGVLMVANGLSETPQDYRAKLREQSDAQIDAWATGSLRDIAKRRGVAIVIHEFSRAARLDDDALAGAYTLGGGPAVTMGRDIDGRLIFPAVALWSLVPGIRAADPKGGRDRLVDFLVATFEEVVYI
;
A
#
# COMPACT_ATOMS: atom_id res chain seq x y z
N MET A 1 8.65 5.51 -27.83
CA MET A 1 7.24 5.97 -27.86
C MET A 1 6.65 5.71 -26.49
N GLY A 2 6.92 6.60 -25.54
CA GLY A 2 6.36 6.52 -24.20
C GLY A 2 4.95 7.08 -24.24
N VAL A 3 3.97 6.28 -23.83
CA VAL A 3 2.61 6.76 -23.62
C VAL A 3 2.69 7.74 -22.45
N LEU A 4 2.58 9.04 -22.76
CA LEU A 4 2.28 10.07 -21.78
C LEU A 4 1.02 9.64 -21.05
N MET A 5 1.15 9.36 -19.75
CA MET A 5 0.06 9.04 -18.86
C MET A 5 -0.97 10.17 -18.94
N VAL A 6 -2.10 9.92 -19.60
CA VAL A 6 -3.13 10.93 -19.86
C VAL A 6 -3.70 11.38 -18.52
N ALA A 7 -3.47 12.65 -18.20
CA ALA A 7 -3.97 13.36 -17.03
C ALA A 7 -5.49 13.61 -17.11
N ASN A 8 -6.29 12.56 -17.23
CA ASN A 8 -7.74 12.59 -16.95
C ASN A 8 -8.04 12.16 -15.49
N GLY A 9 -6.99 11.93 -14.69
CA GLY A 9 -7.05 11.14 -13.45
C GLY A 9 -7.02 11.92 -12.13
N LEU A 10 -7.06 13.26 -12.14
CA LEU A 10 -7.16 14.03 -10.91
C LEU A 10 -8.58 13.89 -10.37
N SER A 11 -8.74 13.10 -9.31
CA SER A 11 -9.98 13.18 -8.52
C SER A 11 -9.88 14.43 -7.68
N GLU A 12 -10.97 15.16 -7.47
CA GLU A 12 -10.94 16.37 -6.63
C GLU A 12 -11.11 16.01 -5.14
N THR A 13 -11.63 14.81 -4.87
CA THR A 13 -11.88 14.31 -3.51
C THR A 13 -11.44 12.86 -3.35
N PRO A 14 -11.10 12.44 -2.12
CA PRO A 14 -10.87 11.02 -1.80
C PRO A 14 -12.07 10.12 -2.12
N GLN A 15 -13.30 10.63 -2.03
CA GLN A 15 -14.53 9.90 -2.34
C GLN A 15 -14.62 9.59 -3.84
N ASP A 16 -14.35 10.57 -4.70
CA ASP A 16 -14.34 10.39 -6.16
C ASP A 16 -13.20 9.46 -6.57
N TYR A 17 -12.05 9.58 -5.90
CA TYR A 17 -10.92 8.68 -6.14
C TYR A 17 -11.29 7.24 -5.80
N ARG A 18 -11.95 7.01 -4.65
CA ARG A 18 -12.44 5.68 -4.26
C ARG A 18 -13.39 5.08 -5.29
N ALA A 19 -14.29 5.89 -5.85
CA ALA A 19 -15.20 5.44 -6.90
C ALA A 19 -14.42 4.96 -8.13
N LYS A 20 -13.46 5.75 -8.62
CA LYS A 20 -12.60 5.37 -9.75
C LYS A 20 -11.75 4.12 -9.46
N LEU A 21 -11.22 3.97 -8.24
CA LEU A 21 -10.48 2.79 -7.82
C LEU A 21 -11.34 1.51 -7.86
N ARG A 22 -12.65 1.59 -7.57
CA ARG A 22 -13.54 0.43 -7.62
C ARG A 22 -13.77 -0.08 -9.04
N GLU A 23 -13.64 0.79 -10.04
CA GLU A 23 -13.77 0.43 -11.45
C GLU A 23 -12.52 -0.26 -12.01
N GLN A 24 -11.40 -0.21 -11.28
CA GLN A 24 -10.15 -0.81 -11.73
C GLN A 24 -10.05 -2.29 -11.43
N SER A 25 -9.30 -3.00 -12.28
CA SER A 25 -8.94 -4.39 -12.09
C SER A 25 -8.09 -4.59 -10.84
N ASP A 26 -8.11 -5.81 -10.29
CA ASP A 26 -7.28 -6.16 -9.13
C ASP A 26 -5.78 -5.96 -9.41
N ALA A 27 -5.31 -6.35 -10.60
CA ALA A 27 -3.93 -6.15 -11.01
C ALA A 27 -3.52 -4.67 -11.01
N GLN A 28 -4.43 -3.76 -11.41
CA GLN A 28 -4.17 -2.33 -11.39
C GLN A 28 -4.09 -1.78 -9.97
N ILE A 29 -4.99 -2.22 -9.08
CA ILE A 29 -4.96 -1.85 -7.66
C ILE A 29 -3.67 -2.35 -7.00
N ASP A 30 -3.26 -3.58 -7.28
CA ASP A 30 -2.06 -4.17 -6.72
C ASP A 30 -0.79 -3.43 -7.20
N ALA A 31 -0.74 -3.07 -8.48
CA ALA A 31 0.35 -2.29 -9.05
C ALA A 31 0.45 -0.90 -8.43
N TRP A 32 -0.68 -0.20 -8.28
CA TRP A 32 -0.71 1.12 -7.64
C TRP A 32 -0.36 1.06 -6.17
N ALA A 33 -0.92 0.12 -5.39
CA ALA A 33 -0.58 -0.03 -3.98
C ALA A 33 0.92 -0.32 -3.80
N THR A 34 1.50 -1.18 -4.65
CA THR A 34 2.94 -1.47 -4.64
C THR A 34 3.77 -0.22 -4.96
N GLY A 35 3.35 0.57 -5.96
CA GLY A 35 3.98 1.84 -6.32
C GLY A 35 3.93 2.84 -5.18
N SER A 36 2.75 3.10 -4.63
CA SER A 36 2.53 4.02 -3.51
C SER A 36 3.34 3.64 -2.28
N LEU A 37 3.38 2.36 -1.90
CA LEU A 37 4.24 1.88 -0.80
C LEU A 37 5.70 2.28 -1.01
N ARG A 38 6.23 2.04 -2.22
CA ARG A 38 7.62 2.36 -2.58
C ARG A 38 7.87 3.86 -2.59
N ASP A 39 6.99 4.64 -3.20
CA ASP A 39 7.21 6.06 -3.41
C ASP A 39 7.06 6.87 -2.12
N ILE A 40 6.08 6.52 -1.28
CA ILE A 40 5.94 7.10 0.06
C ILE A 40 7.13 6.70 0.93
N ALA A 41 7.59 5.45 0.88
CA ALA A 41 8.80 5.04 1.61
C ALA A 41 10.04 5.85 1.21
N LYS A 42 10.21 6.15 -0.08
CA LYS A 42 11.33 6.98 -0.57
C LYS A 42 11.22 8.43 -0.12
N ARG A 43 10.03 9.01 -0.17
CA ARG A 43 9.82 10.45 0.14
C ARG A 43 9.74 10.73 1.63
N ARG A 44 9.15 9.83 2.41
CA ARG A 44 8.78 10.03 3.82
C ARG A 44 9.41 9.02 4.77
N GLY A 45 10.02 7.96 4.27
CA GLY A 45 10.64 6.90 5.07
C GLY A 45 9.71 5.72 5.33
N VAL A 46 10.32 4.57 5.62
CA VAL A 46 9.64 3.28 5.81
C VAL A 46 8.66 3.31 6.99
N ALA A 47 9.07 3.83 8.15
CA ALA A 47 8.22 3.80 9.34
C ALA A 47 6.89 4.52 9.12
N ILE A 48 6.91 5.64 8.40
CA ILE A 48 5.72 6.42 8.05
C ILE A 48 4.80 5.60 7.14
N VAL A 49 5.29 5.07 6.02
CA VAL A 49 4.42 4.34 5.10
C VAL A 49 3.82 3.09 5.74
N ILE A 50 4.57 2.41 6.62
CA ILE A 50 4.08 1.23 7.33
C ILE A 50 2.98 1.60 8.33
N HIS A 51 3.14 2.72 9.05
CA HIS A 51 2.10 3.23 9.92
C HIS A 51 0.82 3.57 9.14
N GLU A 52 0.94 4.32 8.04
CA GLU A 52 -0.22 4.69 7.20
C GLU A 52 -0.90 3.45 6.61
N PHE A 53 -0.11 2.49 6.12
CA PHE A 53 -0.63 1.25 5.56
C PHE A 53 -1.34 0.39 6.61
N SER A 54 -0.72 0.16 7.78
CA SER A 54 -1.33 -0.58 8.90
C SER A 54 -2.65 0.07 9.32
N ARG A 55 -2.67 1.40 9.48
CA ARG A 55 -3.87 2.15 9.87
C ARG A 55 -4.98 2.03 8.81
N ALA A 56 -4.67 2.29 7.55
CA ALA A 56 -5.66 2.28 6.47
C ALA A 56 -6.20 0.87 6.20
N ALA A 57 -5.32 -0.12 6.18
CA ALA A 57 -5.68 -1.53 5.99
C ALA A 57 -6.27 -2.18 7.25
N ARG A 58 -6.27 -1.48 8.40
CA ARG A 58 -6.75 -1.97 9.71
C ARG A 58 -6.08 -3.28 10.09
N LEU A 59 -4.75 -3.27 10.08
CA LEU A 59 -3.91 -4.39 10.47
C LEU A 59 -3.13 -4.00 11.72
N ASP A 60 -3.19 -4.84 12.75
CA ASP A 60 -2.23 -4.79 13.85
C ASP A 60 -0.87 -5.35 13.40
N ASP A 61 0.13 -5.27 14.28
CA ASP A 61 1.49 -5.69 13.98
C ASP A 61 1.59 -7.17 13.59
N ASP A 62 0.81 -8.05 14.22
CA ASP A 62 0.82 -9.49 13.95
C ASP A 62 0.21 -9.79 12.57
N ALA A 63 -0.92 -9.17 12.25
CA ALA A 63 -1.54 -9.30 10.93
C ALA A 63 -0.65 -8.69 9.83
N LEU A 64 0.05 -7.60 10.13
CA LEU A 64 0.97 -6.94 9.21
C LEU A 64 2.22 -7.80 8.95
N ALA A 65 2.83 -8.37 10.00
CA ALA A 65 3.92 -9.32 9.88
C ALA A 65 3.49 -10.56 9.09
N GLY A 66 2.30 -11.10 9.39
CA GLY A 66 1.71 -12.23 8.69
C GLY A 66 1.50 -11.95 7.20
N ALA A 67 0.92 -10.80 6.86
CA ALA A 67 0.75 -10.37 5.46
C ALA A 67 2.11 -10.28 4.76
N TYR A 68 3.10 -9.61 5.36
CA TYR A 68 4.45 -9.51 4.79
C TYR A 68 5.05 -10.89 4.47
N THR A 69 5.00 -11.83 5.41
CA THR A 69 5.54 -13.19 5.21
C THR A 69 4.74 -13.99 4.19
N LEU A 70 3.40 -13.96 4.24
CA LEU A 70 2.54 -14.63 3.27
C LEU A 70 2.76 -14.13 1.84
N GLY A 71 3.07 -12.84 1.68
CA GLY A 71 3.38 -12.24 0.40
C GLY A 71 4.81 -12.48 -0.10
N GLY A 72 5.62 -13.28 0.61
CA GLY A 72 6.98 -13.63 0.23
C GLY A 72 8.08 -12.74 0.83
N GLY A 73 7.73 -11.86 1.77
CA GLY A 73 8.68 -11.07 2.54
C GLY A 73 9.50 -11.94 3.51
N PRO A 74 10.84 -11.84 3.54
CA PRO A 74 11.66 -12.64 4.45
C PRO A 74 11.49 -12.20 5.92
N ALA A 75 10.87 -13.04 6.76
CA ALA A 75 10.56 -12.71 8.16
C ALA A 75 11.78 -12.24 8.97
N VAL A 76 12.96 -12.79 8.69
CA VAL A 76 14.23 -12.42 9.34
C VAL A 76 14.68 -10.98 9.08
N THR A 77 14.05 -10.28 8.14
CA THR A 77 14.37 -8.89 7.79
C THR A 77 13.44 -7.87 8.42
N MET A 78 12.40 -8.32 9.14
CA MET A 78 11.55 -7.43 9.93
C MET A 78 12.37 -6.78 11.05
N GLY A 79 12.13 -5.50 11.28
CA GLY A 79 12.77 -4.74 12.35
C GLY A 79 11.76 -4.02 13.23
N ARG A 80 12.28 -3.28 14.20
CA ARG A 80 11.51 -2.37 15.04
C ARG A 80 12.12 -0.97 14.97
N ASP A 81 11.28 0.07 14.96
CA ASP A 81 11.75 1.45 15.14
C ASP A 81 12.05 1.76 16.62
N ILE A 82 12.40 3.02 16.92
CA ILE A 82 12.73 3.46 18.29
C ILE A 82 11.55 3.35 19.26
N ASP A 83 10.32 3.39 18.76
CA ASP A 83 9.09 3.25 19.54
C ASP A 83 8.62 1.79 19.65
N GLY A 84 9.40 0.84 19.09
CA GLY A 84 9.06 -0.57 19.06
C GLY A 84 7.99 -0.93 18.02
N ARG A 85 7.72 -0.10 17.02
CA ARG A 85 6.77 -0.40 15.94
C ARG A 85 7.42 -1.23 14.84
N LEU A 86 6.66 -2.11 14.20
CA LEU A 86 7.15 -2.97 13.13
C LEU A 86 7.58 -2.15 11.91
N ILE A 87 8.76 -2.46 11.35
CA ILE A 87 9.26 -1.89 10.08
C ILE A 87 9.77 -3.00 9.17
N PHE A 88 9.79 -2.73 7.86
CA PHE A 88 10.23 -3.68 6.84
C PHE A 88 11.24 -3.03 5.89
N PRO A 89 12.13 -3.80 5.25
CA PRO A 89 13.03 -3.25 4.23
C PRO A 89 12.22 -2.60 3.09
N ALA A 90 12.57 -1.37 2.70
CA ALA A 90 11.88 -0.64 1.63
C ALA A 90 11.76 -1.44 0.32
N VAL A 91 12.82 -2.21 0.00
CA VAL A 91 12.89 -3.06 -1.20
C VAL A 91 11.92 -4.24 -1.16
N ALA A 92 11.43 -4.63 0.01
CA ALA A 92 10.53 -5.77 0.21
C ALA A 92 9.08 -5.36 0.48
N LEU A 93 8.76 -4.06 0.51
CA LEU A 93 7.40 -3.57 0.79
C LEU A 93 6.34 -4.09 -0.18
N TRP A 94 6.74 -4.42 -1.41
CA TRP A 94 5.84 -5.00 -2.41
C TRP A 94 5.13 -6.27 -1.90
N SER A 95 5.75 -7.01 -0.98
CA SER A 95 5.19 -8.26 -0.44
C SER A 95 3.90 -8.05 0.37
N LEU A 96 3.66 -6.86 0.93
CA LEU A 96 2.44 -6.57 1.67
C LEU A 96 1.18 -6.69 0.79
N VAL A 97 1.29 -6.40 -0.51
CA VAL A 97 0.16 -6.44 -1.45
C VAL A 97 -0.35 -7.88 -1.69
N PRO A 98 0.46 -8.83 -2.21
CA PRO A 98 0.03 -10.23 -2.33
C PRO A 98 -0.25 -10.84 -0.96
N GLY A 99 0.43 -10.39 0.09
CA GLY A 99 0.21 -10.79 1.48
C GLY A 99 -1.21 -10.53 1.98
N ILE A 100 -1.71 -9.31 1.82
CA ILE A 100 -3.08 -8.94 2.17
C ILE A 100 -4.08 -9.71 1.32
N ARG A 101 -3.83 -9.86 0.01
CA ARG A 101 -4.70 -10.61 -0.91
C ARG A 101 -4.84 -12.07 -0.47
N ALA A 102 -3.76 -12.68 -0.01
CA ALA A 102 -3.75 -14.06 0.48
C ALA A 102 -4.42 -14.21 1.86
N ALA A 103 -4.13 -13.29 2.78
CA ALA A 103 -4.66 -13.32 4.15
C ALA A 103 -6.18 -13.06 4.19
N ASP A 104 -6.68 -12.21 3.29
CA ASP A 104 -8.10 -11.85 3.20
C ASP A 104 -8.56 -11.85 1.72
N PRO A 105 -8.90 -13.01 1.14
CA PRO A 105 -9.28 -13.09 -0.27
C PRO A 105 -10.54 -12.29 -0.65
N LYS A 106 -11.38 -11.94 0.33
CA LYS A 106 -12.64 -11.21 0.10
C LYS A 106 -12.49 -9.70 0.35
N GLY A 107 -11.78 -9.33 1.42
CA GLY A 107 -11.62 -7.94 1.85
C GLY A 107 -10.26 -7.31 1.52
N GLY A 108 -9.27 -8.10 1.11
CA GLY A 108 -7.92 -7.64 0.83
C GLY A 108 -7.86 -6.56 -0.24
N ARG A 109 -8.71 -6.67 -1.27
CA ARG A 109 -8.90 -5.61 -2.27
C ARG A 109 -9.28 -4.28 -1.63
N ASP A 110 -10.29 -4.30 -0.77
CA ASP A 110 -10.83 -3.10 -0.16
C ASP A 110 -9.84 -2.47 0.81
N ARG A 111 -9.00 -3.27 1.49
CA ARG A 111 -7.90 -2.77 2.32
C ARG A 111 -6.84 -2.03 1.50
N LEU A 112 -6.51 -2.52 0.30
CA LEU A 112 -5.58 -1.84 -0.61
C LEU A 112 -6.20 -0.54 -1.16
N VAL A 113 -7.50 -0.55 -1.46
CA VAL A 113 -8.23 0.67 -1.82
C VAL A 113 -8.25 1.66 -0.66
N ASP A 114 -8.51 1.21 0.57
CA ASP A 114 -8.48 2.05 1.77
C ASP A 114 -7.12 2.73 1.93
N PHE A 115 -6.02 1.99 1.71
CA PHE A 115 -4.67 2.55 1.70
C PHE A 115 -4.49 3.62 0.62
N LEU A 116 -4.81 3.31 -0.64
CA LEU A 116 -4.68 4.26 -1.75
C LEU A 116 -5.48 5.55 -1.51
N VAL A 117 -6.70 5.43 -0.99
CA VAL A 117 -7.56 6.57 -0.63
C VAL A 117 -6.97 7.36 0.54
N ALA A 118 -6.47 6.70 1.58
CA ALA A 118 -5.84 7.36 2.73
C ALA A 118 -4.59 8.14 2.32
N THR A 119 -3.87 7.67 1.30
CA THR A 119 -2.68 8.33 0.74
C THR A 119 -2.99 9.12 -0.51
N PHE A 120 -4.24 9.54 -0.74
CA PHE A 120 -4.65 10.24 -1.95
C PHE A 120 -3.77 11.47 -2.27
N GLU A 121 -3.52 12.32 -1.28
CA GLU A 121 -2.65 13.51 -1.41
C GLU A 121 -1.19 13.16 -1.76
N GLU A 122 -0.76 11.93 -1.48
CA GLU A 122 0.58 11.45 -1.79
C GLU A 122 0.72 10.90 -3.23
N VAL A 123 -0.42 10.65 -3.89
CA VAL A 123 -0.53 10.10 -5.25
C VAL A 123 -0.86 11.17 -6.29
N VAL A 124 -1.42 12.31 -5.86
CA VAL A 124 -1.83 13.42 -6.76
C VAL A 124 -0.64 14.24 -7.30
N TYR A 125 0.55 14.13 -6.71
CA TYR A 125 1.75 14.88 -7.12
C TYR A 125 2.75 14.06 -7.99
N ILE A 126 2.26 13.13 -8.81
CA ILE A 126 3.08 12.38 -9.77
C ILE A 126 2.99 13.00 -11.17
#